data_AF-E0Y228-F1
#
_entry.id   AF-E0Y228-F1
#
_cell.length_a   1.000
_cell.length_b   1.000
_cell.length_c   1.000
_cell.angle_alpha   90.00
_cell.angle_beta   90.00
_cell.angle_gamma   90.00
#
_symmetry.space_group_name_H-M   'P 1'
#
loop_
_entity.id
_entity.type
_entity.pdbx_description
1 polymer ?
#
loop_
_entity_poly.entity_id
_entity_poly.type
_entity_poly.pdbx_seq_one_letter_code
_entity_poly.pdbx_strand_id
1 'polypeptide(L)'
;MAEHLAPAAPLIAETGGLNAMIVDSTALPEQAIGDILASSFQSAGQRCSALRVLYLQDDIAEPFLEMLYGAMDELIIGNPWEFSTDIGPVIDAASQGPHRQTHRSHAEPGSRPEGTQGARHWNLRCTHSSCC
;
A
#
# COMPACT_ATOMS: atom_id res chain seq x y z
N MET A 1 -4.80 -31.09 4.88
CA MET A 1 -4.10 -31.70 3.71
C MET A 1 -3.35 -32.96 4.11
N ALA A 2 -2.42 -32.89 5.07
CA ALA A 2 -1.59 -34.04 5.47
C ALA A 2 -2.36 -35.30 5.92
N GLU A 3 -3.54 -35.15 6.53
CA GLU A 3 -4.35 -36.27 7.01
C GLU A 3 -5.30 -36.87 5.96
N HIS A 4 -5.49 -36.20 4.82
CA HIS A 4 -6.59 -36.51 3.89
C HIS A 4 -6.17 -36.60 2.42
N LEU A 5 -4.90 -36.36 2.10
CA LEU A 5 -4.37 -36.46 0.74
C LEU A 5 -3.38 -37.60 0.63
N ALA A 6 -3.40 -38.29 -0.51
CA ALA A 6 -2.34 -39.23 -0.84
C ALA A 6 -0.98 -38.49 -0.89
N PRO A 7 0.12 -39.11 -0.45
CA PRO A 7 1.45 -38.46 -0.47
C PRO A 7 1.90 -37.96 -1.85
N ALA A 8 1.34 -38.53 -2.92
CA ALA A 8 1.61 -38.16 -4.31
C ALA A 8 0.64 -37.11 -4.87
N ALA A 9 -0.27 -36.57 -4.06
CA ALA A 9 -1.22 -35.56 -4.52
C ALA A 9 -0.47 -34.29 -4.96
N PRO A 10 -0.80 -33.69 -6.11
CA PRO A 10 -0.17 -32.47 -6.57
C PRO A 10 -0.50 -31.31 -5.63
N LEU A 11 0.53 -30.56 -5.22
CA LEU A 11 0.40 -29.33 -4.45
C LEU A 11 0.49 -28.14 -5.39
N ILE A 12 -0.59 -27.37 -5.46
CA ILE A 12 -0.59 -26.03 -6.08
C ILE A 12 -0.74 -25.04 -4.93
N ALA A 13 0.24 -24.15 -4.78
CA ALA A 13 0.26 -23.17 -3.71
C ALA A 13 0.60 -21.80 -4.28
N GLU A 14 -0.19 -20.81 -3.93
CA GLU A 14 0.13 -19.39 -4.12
C GLU A 14 0.60 -18.85 -2.78
N THR A 15 1.71 -18.12 -2.79
CA THR A 15 2.24 -17.45 -1.61
C THR A 15 1.99 -15.94 -1.71
N GLY A 16 2.21 -15.21 -0.62
CA GLY A 16 2.17 -13.75 -0.68
C GLY A 16 3.25 -13.18 -1.59
N GLY A 17 3.05 -11.96 -2.10
CA GLY A 17 4.02 -11.26 -2.94
C GLY A 17 4.39 -9.88 -2.39
N LEU A 18 5.64 -9.47 -2.60
CA LEU A 18 6.09 -8.09 -2.48
C LEU A 18 5.97 -7.40 -3.84
N ASN A 19 4.76 -6.96 -4.18
CA ASN A 19 4.51 -6.38 -5.49
C ASN A 19 5.04 -4.95 -5.56
N ALA A 20 5.71 -4.63 -6.66
CA ALA A 20 6.25 -3.32 -6.92
C ALA A 20 5.65 -2.70 -8.18
N MET A 21 5.51 -1.38 -8.17
CA MET A 21 5.19 -0.57 -9.35
C MET A 21 6.33 0.43 -9.56
N ILE A 22 6.75 0.59 -10.82
CA ILE A 22 7.79 1.54 -11.21
C ILE A 22 7.12 2.58 -12.10
N VAL A 23 7.26 3.86 -11.74
CA VAL A 23 6.67 4.99 -12.46
C VAL A 23 7.78 5.94 -12.88
N ASP A 24 7.84 6.24 -14.17
CA ASP A 24 8.81 7.16 -14.76
C ASP A 24 8.13 8.41 -15.35
N SER A 25 8.94 9.32 -15.89
CA SER A 25 8.46 10.58 -16.45
C SER A 25 7.62 10.45 -17.73
N THR A 26 7.49 9.25 -18.29
CA THR A 26 6.62 8.97 -19.44
C THR A 26 5.20 8.58 -19.02
N ALA A 27 4.99 8.25 -17.75
CA ALA A 27 3.68 7.93 -17.22
C ALA A 27 2.78 9.17 -17.15
N LEU A 28 1.48 8.99 -17.47
CA LEU A 28 0.46 9.99 -17.22
C LEU A 28 0.15 10.02 -15.71
N PRO A 29 0.45 11.11 -14.97
CA PRO A 29 0.38 11.09 -13.52
C PRO A 29 -1.01 10.77 -12.96
N GLU A 30 -2.07 11.33 -13.54
CA GLU A 30 -3.44 11.15 -13.07
C GLU A 30 -3.89 9.69 -13.19
N GLN A 31 -3.53 9.04 -14.30
CA GLN A 31 -3.81 7.62 -14.50
C GLN A 31 -2.98 6.76 -13.54
N ALA A 32 -1.68 7.02 -13.45
CA ALA A 32 -0.78 6.27 -12.59
C ALA A 32 -1.21 6.34 -11.11
N ILE A 33 -1.64 7.51 -10.64
CA ILE A 33 -2.15 7.68 -9.28
C ILE A 33 -3.42 6.84 -9.06
N GLY A 34 -4.39 6.86 -9.99
CA GLY A 34 -5.57 6.02 -9.90
C GLY A 34 -5.23 4.53 -9.80
N ASP A 35 -4.29 4.07 -10.62
CA ASP A 35 -3.82 2.68 -10.62
C ASP A 35 -3.08 2.32 -9.32
N ILE A 36 -2.27 3.24 -8.77
CA ILE A 36 -1.59 3.09 -7.47
C ILE A 36 -2.61 2.93 -6.36
N LEU A 37 -3.62 3.80 -6.27
CA LEU A 37 -4.62 3.75 -5.21
C LEU A 37 -5.44 2.46 -5.28
N ALA A 38 -5.92 2.10 -6.47
CA ALA A 38 -6.67 0.87 -6.68
C ALA A 38 -5.83 -0.37 -6.32
N SER A 39 -4.56 -0.42 -6.76
CA SER A 39 -3.67 -1.54 -6.47
C SER A 39 -3.29 -1.64 -4.99
N SER A 40 -3.14 -0.52 -4.30
CA SER A 40 -2.70 -0.46 -2.90
C SER A 40 -3.84 -0.69 -1.91
N PHE A 41 -5.01 -0.09 -2.13
CA PHE A 41 -6.04 0.06 -1.09
C PHE A 41 -7.32 -0.75 -1.36
N GLN A 42 -7.54 -1.26 -2.57
CA GLN A 42 -8.69 -2.13 -2.82
C GLN A 42 -8.63 -3.37 -1.89
N SER A 43 -9.78 -3.72 -1.29
CA SER A 43 -9.87 -4.71 -0.21
C SER A 43 -8.98 -4.40 1.00
N ALA A 44 -8.82 -3.12 1.32
CA ALA A 44 -7.92 -2.61 2.36
C ALA A 44 -6.47 -3.07 2.19
N GLY A 45 -6.02 -3.32 0.95
CA GLY A 45 -4.68 -3.82 0.65
C GLY A 45 -4.41 -5.26 1.09
N GLN A 46 -5.46 -6.03 1.43
CA GLN A 46 -5.36 -7.43 1.85
C GLN A 46 -5.42 -8.39 0.64
N ARG A 47 -4.71 -8.04 -0.44
CA ARG A 47 -4.59 -8.86 -1.65
C ARG A 47 -3.13 -9.34 -1.77
N CYS A 48 -2.94 -10.56 -2.25
CA CYS A 48 -1.60 -11.09 -2.55
C CYS A 48 -0.88 -10.28 -3.63
N SER A 49 -1.65 -9.66 -4.53
CA SER A 49 -1.20 -8.79 -5.61
C SER A 49 -1.22 -7.30 -5.25
N ALA A 50 -1.53 -6.93 -4.00
CA ALA A 50 -1.59 -5.52 -3.60
C ALA A 50 -0.22 -4.85 -3.76
N LEU A 51 -0.20 -3.60 -4.23
CA LEU A 51 1.03 -2.82 -4.31
C LEU A 51 1.64 -2.62 -2.91
N ARG A 52 2.91 -2.97 -2.76
CA ARG A 52 3.68 -2.82 -1.50
C ARG A 52 4.81 -1.81 -1.62
N VAL A 53 5.39 -1.67 -2.82
CA VAL A 53 6.55 -0.80 -3.06
C VAL A 53 6.32 0.02 -4.33
N LEU A 54 6.32 1.34 -4.20
CA LEU A 54 6.32 2.26 -5.34
C LEU A 54 7.74 2.78 -5.56
N TYR A 55 8.27 2.57 -6.76
CA TYR A 55 9.48 3.22 -7.24
C TYR A 55 9.09 4.35 -8.17
N LEU A 56 9.63 5.53 -7.91
CA LEU A 56 9.31 6.75 -8.63
C LEU A 56 10.61 7.38 -9.14
N GLN A 57 10.61 7.82 -10.40
CA GLN A 57 11.77 8.52 -10.95
C GLN A 57 11.95 9.87 -10.26
N ASP A 58 13.20 10.18 -9.91
CA ASP A 58 13.54 11.36 -9.09
C ASP A 58 13.09 12.69 -9.72
N ASP A 59 13.04 12.78 -11.05
CA ASP A 59 12.67 14.02 -11.77
C ASP A 59 11.19 14.40 -11.67
N ILE A 60 10.30 13.42 -11.47
CA ILE A 60 8.86 13.64 -11.29
C ILE A 60 8.40 13.48 -9.85
N ALA A 61 9.30 13.12 -8.94
CA ALA A 61 8.94 12.67 -7.60
C ALA A 61 8.11 13.71 -6.82
N GLU A 62 8.57 14.94 -6.72
CA GLU A 62 7.89 15.98 -5.92
C GLU A 62 6.44 16.25 -6.35
N PRO A 63 6.15 16.67 -7.61
CA PRO A 63 4.78 16.97 -8.01
C PRO A 63 3.90 15.72 -8.05
N PHE A 64 4.44 14.55 -8.40
CA PHE A 64 3.69 13.31 -8.42
C PHE A 64 3.24 12.90 -7.01
N LEU A 65 4.14 13.01 -6.05
CA LEU A 65 3.86 12.74 -4.64
C LEU A 65 2.80 13.69 -4.09
N GLU A 66 2.88 14.99 -4.39
CA GLU A 66 1.85 15.95 -3.99
C GLU A 66 0.45 15.54 -4.46
N MET A 67 0.32 15.17 -5.74
CA MET A 67 -0.96 14.69 -6.28
C MET A 67 -1.40 13.36 -5.67
N LEU A 68 -0.46 12.43 -5.45
CA LEU A 68 -0.75 11.14 -4.83
C LEU A 68 -1.31 11.35 -3.41
N TYR A 69 -0.71 12.22 -2.59
CA TYR A 69 -1.22 12.50 -1.24
C TYR A 69 -2.55 13.20 -1.26
N GLY A 70 -2.74 14.18 -2.13
CA GLY A 70 -4.05 14.80 -2.31
C GLY A 70 -5.12 13.77 -2.65
N ALA A 71 -4.83 12.82 -3.55
CA ALA A 71 -5.77 11.76 -3.90
C ALA A 71 -5.99 10.74 -2.76
N MET A 72 -4.98 10.48 -1.92
CA MET A 72 -5.12 9.64 -0.73
C MET A 72 -6.00 10.29 0.36
N ASP A 73 -5.90 11.61 0.52
CA ASP A 73 -6.69 12.36 1.51
C ASP A 73 -8.20 12.35 1.21
N GLU A 74 -8.58 12.12 -0.05
CA GLU A 74 -9.98 12.02 -0.49
C GLU A 74 -10.60 10.63 -0.26
N LEU A 75 -9.82 9.61 0.12
CA LEU A 75 -10.34 8.26 0.34
C LEU A 75 -11.13 8.16 1.65
N ILE A 76 -12.38 7.71 1.56
CA ILE A 76 -13.27 7.55 2.71
C ILE A 76 -13.13 6.14 3.29
N ILE A 77 -12.60 6.07 4.51
CA ILE A 77 -12.52 4.82 5.29
C ILE A 77 -13.77 4.69 6.15
N GLY A 78 -14.50 3.58 6.03
CA GLY A 78 -15.81 3.50 6.69
C GLY A 78 -16.50 2.14 6.62
N ASN A 79 -17.82 2.19 6.78
CA ASN A 79 -18.68 1.02 6.74
C ASN A 79 -18.90 0.58 5.29
N PRO A 80 -18.54 -0.66 4.89
CA PRO A 80 -18.64 -1.11 3.50
C PRO A 80 -20.09 -1.16 2.95
N TRP A 81 -21.11 -1.01 3.80
CA TRP A 81 -22.50 -0.88 3.37
C TRP A 81 -22.88 0.53 2.89
N GLU A 82 -22.04 1.53 3.12
CA GLU A 82 -22.26 2.90 2.67
C GLU A 82 -21.61 3.13 1.30
N PHE A 83 -22.38 3.64 0.32
CA PHE A 83 -21.87 3.91 -1.03
C PHE A 83 -20.74 4.93 -1.08
N SER A 84 -20.61 5.76 -0.06
CA SER A 84 -19.53 6.74 0.09
C SER A 84 -18.24 6.12 0.64
N THR A 85 -18.23 4.86 1.08
CA THR A 85 -17.01 4.22 1.61
C THR A 85 -16.17 3.67 0.48
N ASP A 86 -14.92 4.12 0.39
CA ASP A 86 -13.92 3.61 -0.56
C ASP A 86 -13.14 2.43 0.03
N ILE A 87 -12.80 2.49 1.33
CA ILE A 87 -11.97 1.50 2.01
C ILE A 87 -12.71 0.93 3.23
N GLY A 88 -12.96 -0.38 3.19
CA GLY A 88 -13.54 -1.13 4.32
C GLY A 88 -12.51 -1.52 5.39
N PRO A 89 -12.97 -2.18 6.48
CA PRO A 89 -12.08 -2.62 7.55
C PRO A 89 -11.16 -3.78 7.11
N VAL A 90 -10.06 -3.95 7.83
CA VAL A 90 -9.25 -5.18 7.75
C VAL A 90 -10.00 -6.37 8.39
N ILE A 91 -9.60 -7.60 8.05
CA ILE A 91 -10.38 -8.80 8.37
C ILE A 91 -10.50 -9.07 9.87
N ASP A 92 -9.45 -8.82 10.64
CA ASP A 92 -9.43 -9.05 12.08
C ASP A 92 -8.49 -8.07 12.83
N ALA A 93 -8.60 -8.09 14.17
CA ALA A 93 -7.79 -7.24 15.04
C ALA A 93 -6.29 -7.62 15.02
N ALA A 94 -5.96 -8.90 14.76
CA ALA A 94 -4.58 -9.35 14.66
C ALA A 94 -3.88 -8.75 13.44
N SER A 95 -4.63 -8.50 12.37
CA SER A 95 -4.16 -7.84 11.15
C SER A 95 -3.84 -6.36 11.38
N GLN A 96 -4.49 -5.70 12.35
CA GLN A 96 -4.20 -4.29 12.65
C GLN A 96 -2.81 -4.05 13.25
N GLY A 97 -2.25 -5.02 13.97
CA GLY A 97 -0.94 -4.92 14.62
C GLY A 97 0.21 -4.74 13.61
N PRO A 98 0.40 -5.68 12.68
CA PRO A 98 1.40 -5.58 11.62
C PRO A 98 1.26 -4.30 10.79
N HIS A 99 0.04 -3.94 10.38
CA HIS A 99 -0.22 -2.69 9.65
C HIS A 99 0.29 -1.46 10.42
N ARG A 100 -0.05 -1.33 11.71
CA ARG A 100 0.42 -0.21 12.55
C ARG A 100 1.93 -0.19 12.76
N GLN A 101 2.59 -1.35 12.76
CA GLN A 101 4.02 -1.45 13.08
C GLN A 101 4.90 -1.09 11.87
N THR A 102 4.52 -1.50 10.66
CA THR A 102 5.19 -1.09 9.42
C THR A 102 5.13 0.42 9.21
N HIS A 103 4.02 1.08 9.55
CA HIS A 103 3.92 2.55 9.52
C HIS A 103 4.92 3.25 10.45
N ARG A 104 5.35 2.60 11.54
CA ARG A 104 6.22 3.21 12.56
C ARG A 104 7.71 2.99 12.30
N SER A 105 8.10 1.87 11.70
CA SER A 105 9.51 1.52 11.47
C SER A 105 10.17 2.27 10.31
N HIS A 106 9.39 2.89 9.42
CA HIS A 106 9.90 3.68 8.29
C HIS A 106 9.82 5.20 8.50
N ALA A 107 9.41 5.65 9.70
CA ALA A 107 9.37 7.06 10.06
C ALA A 107 10.66 7.46 10.79
N GLU A 108 11.55 8.18 10.11
CA GLU A 108 12.69 8.87 10.75
C GLU A 108 12.16 10.02 11.65
N PRO A 109 12.90 10.41 12.72
CA PRO A 109 12.53 11.56 13.56
C PRO A 109 12.67 12.86 12.77
N GLY A 110 11.63 13.23 12.02
CA GLY A 110 11.59 14.46 11.23
C GLY A 110 10.44 14.60 10.23
N SER A 111 9.59 13.58 10.02
CA SER A 111 8.77 13.50 8.80
C SER A 111 7.25 13.24 8.94
N ARG A 112 6.41 14.00 9.64
CA ARG A 112 6.09 14.07 11.09
C ARG A 112 4.59 13.68 11.25
N PRO A 113 4.08 13.21 12.41
CA PRO A 113 2.65 13.32 12.71
C PRO A 113 2.39 14.43 13.75
N GLU A 114 1.61 15.45 13.38
CA GLU A 114 0.24 15.70 13.89
C GLU A 114 -0.26 17.11 13.55
N GLY A 115 -1.44 17.15 12.94
CA GLY A 115 -2.42 18.24 13.04
C GLY A 115 -2.22 19.40 12.06
N THR A 116 -3.20 19.60 11.18
CA THR A 116 -3.42 20.80 10.36
C THR A 116 -2.44 21.05 9.21
N GLN A 117 -3.03 21.13 8.01
CA GLN A 117 -2.65 21.99 6.87
C GLN A 117 -1.16 22.07 6.51
N GLY A 118 -0.80 21.48 5.37
CA GLY A 118 0.41 21.85 4.64
C GLY A 118 1.19 20.65 4.16
N ALA A 119 1.21 20.49 2.83
CA ALA A 119 2.08 19.59 2.09
C ALA A 119 3.52 19.57 2.63
N ARG A 120 4.17 18.38 2.59
CA ARG A 120 5.49 18.16 1.93
C ARG A 120 6.10 16.77 2.22
N HIS A 121 6.52 16.15 1.11
CA HIS A 121 7.67 15.25 0.92
C HIS A 121 7.69 13.85 1.57
N TRP A 122 7.69 12.83 0.71
CA TRP A 122 7.81 11.43 1.10
C TRP A 122 8.96 10.78 0.36
N ASN A 123 10.00 10.43 1.09
CA ASN A 123 11.20 9.83 0.52
C ASN A 123 11.18 8.32 0.77
N LEU A 124 10.72 7.55 -0.23
CA LEU A 124 10.68 6.08 -0.20
C LEU A 124 12.08 5.50 -0.45
N ARG A 125 12.97 5.57 0.55
CA ARG A 125 14.28 4.89 0.48
C ARG A 125 14.23 3.60 1.31
N CYS A 126 13.93 2.50 0.64
CA CYS A 126 13.97 1.15 1.20
C CYS A 126 15.45 0.73 1.39
N THR A 127 15.96 0.78 2.62
CA THR A 127 17.27 0.20 2.97
C THR A 127 17.06 -1.19 3.58
N HIS A 128 17.83 -2.15 3.06
CA HIS A 128 17.77 -3.58 3.36
C HIS A 128 17.72 -3.84 4.88
N SER A 129 16.67 -4.53 5.37
CA SER A 129 16.76 -5.60 6.41
C SER A 129 15.43 -5.92 7.11
N SER A 130 14.33 -5.17 6.94
CA SER A 130 13.16 -5.36 7.84
C SER A 130 11.78 -5.35 7.17
N CYS A 131 11.64 -5.90 5.97
CA CYS A 131 10.33 -6.24 5.40
C CYS A 131 10.13 -7.76 5.44
N CYS A 132 9.57 -8.24 6.56
CA CYS A 132 8.76 -9.44 6.60
C CYS A 132 7.37 -9.04 7.10
#